data_AF-A0A438E7Z3-F1
#
_entry.id   AF-A0A438E7Z3-F1
#
_cell.length_a   1.000
_cell.length_b   1.000
_cell.length_c   1.000
_cell.angle_alpha   90.00
_cell.angle_beta   90.00
_cell.angle_gamma   90.00
#
_symmetry.space_group_name_H-M   'P 1'
#
loop_
_entity.id
_entity.type
_entity.pdbx_description
1 polymer ?
#
loop_
_entity_poly.entity_id
_entity_poly.type
_entity_poly.pdbx_seq_one_letter_code
_entity_poly.pdbx_strand_id
1 'polypeptide(L)'
;MAPPRILLCGDVLGRLNQLVKRILSVNKSAGPFDAVLCVGQFFPDSPERLLEFMDYIEGRSQIPLPTYFIGDYGIGSGKFTLHGLSVVYISGRRSLDGQQFGKYSQDDVDALRALADESGIVDLFLTYP
;
A
#
# COMPACT_ATOMS: atom_id res chain seq x y z
N MET A 1 3.07 -29.15 -7.31
CA MET A 1 2.23 -27.94 -7.12
C MET A 1 2.02 -27.29 -8.46
N ALA A 2 0.80 -26.82 -8.76
CA ALA A 2 0.55 -25.98 -9.92
C ALA A 2 1.27 -24.63 -9.75
N PRO A 3 1.72 -23.97 -10.84
CA PRO A 3 2.34 -22.66 -10.74
C PRO A 3 1.34 -21.63 -10.20
N PRO A 4 1.76 -20.69 -9.32
CA PRO A 4 0.89 -19.63 -8.82
C PRO A 4 0.32 -18.78 -9.94
N ARG A 5 -0.95 -18.42 -9.83
CA ARG A 5 -1.67 -17.54 -10.77
C ARG A 5 -1.86 -16.18 -10.12
N ILE A 6 -1.21 -15.17 -10.67
CA ILE A 6 -1.10 -13.85 -10.06
C ILE A 6 -1.85 -12.82 -10.91
N LEU A 7 -2.65 -11.96 -10.27
CA LEU A 7 -3.22 -10.77 -10.90
C LEU A 7 -2.26 -9.60 -10.78
N LEU A 8 -2.06 -8.86 -11.86
CA LEU A 8 -1.30 -7.61 -11.85
C LEU A 8 -2.25 -6.43 -12.09
N CYS A 9 -2.12 -5.39 -11.28
CA CYS A 9 -2.77 -4.09 -11.50
C CYS A 9 -1.77 -2.94 -11.44
N GLY A 10 -2.08 -1.86 -12.17
CA GLY A 10 -1.36 -0.59 -12.08
C GLY A 10 -1.92 0.28 -10.96
N ASP A 11 -1.93 1.59 -11.17
CA ASP A 11 -2.32 2.59 -10.18
C ASP A 11 -3.74 2.38 -9.62
N VAL A 12 -3.83 2.12 -8.31
CA VAL A 12 -5.10 1.98 -7.57
C VAL A 12 -5.54 3.33 -7.02
N LEU A 13 -4.60 4.17 -6.56
CA LEU A 13 -4.84 5.52 -6.05
C LEU A 13 -5.94 5.57 -4.97
N GLY A 14 -5.92 4.61 -4.05
CA GLY A 14 -6.89 4.51 -2.95
C GLY A 14 -8.30 4.02 -3.33
N ARG A 15 -8.57 3.69 -4.60
CA ARG A 15 -9.89 3.22 -5.08
C ARG A 15 -10.09 1.72 -4.82
N LEU A 16 -10.02 1.33 -3.56
CA LEU A 16 -10.10 -0.07 -3.10
C LEU A 16 -11.43 -0.75 -3.46
N ASN A 17 -12.56 -0.04 -3.41
CA ASN A 17 -13.87 -0.54 -3.84
C ASN A 17 -13.88 -0.92 -5.33
N GLN A 18 -13.25 -0.09 -6.17
CA GLN A 18 -13.13 -0.37 -7.60
C GLN A 18 -12.21 -1.57 -7.84
N LEU A 19 -11.08 -1.63 -7.13
CA LEU A 19 -10.14 -2.73 -7.17
C LEU A 19 -10.82 -4.06 -6.77
N VAL A 20 -11.51 -4.10 -5.63
CA VAL A 20 -12.23 -5.29 -5.14
C VAL A 20 -13.28 -5.75 -6.14
N LYS A 21 -14.10 -4.85 -6.69
CA LYS A 21 -15.07 -5.20 -7.74
C LYS A 21 -14.39 -5.83 -8.96
N ARG A 22 -13.22 -5.33 -9.37
CA ARG A 22 -12.44 -5.87 -10.49
C ARG A 22 -11.85 -7.24 -10.15
N ILE A 23 -11.28 -7.41 -8.96
CA ILE A 23 -10.74 -8.68 -8.48
C ILE A 23 -11.83 -9.75 -8.50
N LEU A 24 -13.00 -9.48 -7.91
CA LEU A 24 -14.11 -10.42 -7.87
C LEU A 24 -14.57 -10.83 -9.28
N SER A 25 -14.70 -9.85 -10.18
CA SER A 25 -15.12 -10.10 -11.56
C SER A 25 -14.13 -10.97 -12.34
N VAL A 26 -12.83 -10.64 -12.28
CA VAL A 26 -11.78 -11.38 -13.00
C VAL A 26 -11.53 -12.75 -12.37
N ASN A 27 -11.56 -12.86 -11.04
CA ASN A 27 -11.39 -14.14 -10.36
C ASN A 27 -12.54 -15.11 -10.69
N LYS A 28 -13.76 -14.58 -10.86
CA LYS A 28 -14.91 -15.39 -11.30
C LYS A 28 -14.76 -15.88 -12.74
N SER A 29 -14.24 -15.07 -13.66
CA SER A 29 -14.19 -15.41 -15.10
C SER A 29 -12.94 -16.18 -15.52
N ALA A 30 -11.81 -15.91 -14.86
CA ALA A 30 -10.50 -16.43 -15.26
C ALA A 30 -9.70 -17.05 -14.10
N GLY A 31 -10.24 -17.05 -12.88
CA GLY A 31 -9.56 -17.60 -11.70
C GLY A 31 -9.57 -19.13 -11.60
N PRO A 32 -9.24 -19.69 -10.43
CA PRO A 32 -8.82 -18.97 -9.22
C PRO A 32 -7.43 -18.34 -9.39
N PHE A 33 -7.23 -17.17 -8.78
CA PHE A 33 -5.93 -16.51 -8.60
C PHE A 33 -5.50 -16.59 -7.13
N ASP A 34 -4.21 -16.70 -6.90
CA ASP A 34 -3.60 -16.88 -5.58
C ASP A 34 -3.30 -15.54 -4.89
N ALA A 35 -2.97 -14.50 -5.66
CA ALA A 35 -2.67 -13.17 -5.14
C ALA A 35 -2.86 -12.07 -6.19
N VAL A 36 -2.93 -10.82 -5.72
CA VAL A 36 -2.90 -9.60 -6.53
C VAL A 36 -1.61 -8.83 -6.20
N LEU A 37 -0.91 -8.37 -7.22
CA LEU A 37 0.20 -7.41 -7.09
C LEU A 37 -0.17 -6.09 -7.75
N CYS A 38 -0.24 -5.03 -6.95
CA CYS A 38 -0.28 -3.66 -7.43
C CYS A 38 1.15 -3.18 -7.71
N VAL A 39 1.48 -2.96 -8.98
CA VAL A 39 2.80 -2.48 -9.42
C VAL A 39 2.80 -0.97 -9.73
N GLY A 40 1.74 -0.28 -9.35
CA GLY A 40 1.60 1.17 -9.43
C GLY A 40 1.22 1.78 -8.09
N GLN A 41 0.88 3.07 -8.09
CA GLN A 41 0.55 3.81 -6.87
C GLN A 41 -0.69 3.23 -6.18
N PHE A 42 -0.50 2.64 -5.00
CA PHE A 42 -1.58 1.99 -4.26
C PHE A 42 -2.40 2.97 -3.41
N PHE A 43 -1.71 3.86 -2.69
CA PHE A 43 -2.31 4.76 -1.72
C PHE A 43 -3.03 5.96 -2.36
N PRO A 44 -4.02 6.55 -1.67
CA PRO A 44 -4.67 7.78 -2.10
C PRO A 44 -3.68 8.94 -2.31
N ASP A 45 -3.92 9.73 -3.35
CA ASP A 45 -3.28 11.02 -3.65
C ASP A 45 -4.19 12.22 -3.29
N SER A 46 -5.36 12.00 -2.69
CA SER A 46 -6.24 13.09 -2.27
C SER A 46 -7.08 12.74 -1.03
N PRO A 47 -7.45 13.74 -0.18
CA PRO A 47 -8.21 13.50 1.04
C PRO A 47 -9.57 12.84 0.82
N GLU A 48 -10.23 13.11 -0.31
CA GLU A 48 -11.55 12.56 -0.64
C GLU A 48 -11.51 11.04 -0.75
N ARG A 49 -10.36 10.49 -1.14
CA ARG A 49 -10.13 9.05 -1.29
C ARG A 49 -9.62 8.38 -0.02
N LEU A 50 -9.29 9.17 1.01
CA LEU A 50 -8.79 8.66 2.29
C LEU A 50 -9.88 7.92 3.06
N LEU A 51 -11.13 8.41 3.03
CA LEU A 51 -12.25 7.79 3.76
C LEU A 51 -12.47 6.33 3.34
N GLU A 52 -12.56 6.09 2.04
CA GLU A 52 -12.69 4.73 1.49
C GLU A 52 -11.49 3.87 1.90
N PHE A 53 -10.28 4.39 1.78
CA PHE A 53 -9.07 3.67 2.14
C PHE A 53 -9.08 3.25 3.63
N MET A 54 -9.48 4.16 4.53
CA MET A 54 -9.55 3.91 5.97
C MET A 54 -10.57 2.83 6.33
N ASP A 55 -11.66 2.67 5.57
CA ASP A 55 -12.60 1.56 5.79
C ASP A 55 -11.93 0.19 5.69
N TYR A 56 -10.93 0.03 4.81
CA TYR A 56 -10.19 -1.22 4.69
C TYR A 56 -9.13 -1.37 5.77
N ILE A 57 -8.43 -0.29 6.12
CA ILE A 57 -7.43 -0.30 7.21
C ILE A 57 -8.08 -0.66 8.55
N GLU A 58 -9.24 -0.08 8.84
CA GLU A 58 -10.00 -0.33 10.07
C GLU A 58 -10.77 -1.67 10.04
N GLY A 59 -10.73 -2.40 8.92
CA GLY A 59 -11.41 -3.69 8.76
C GLY A 59 -12.92 -3.63 8.58
N ARG A 60 -13.49 -2.43 8.33
CA ARG A 60 -14.90 -2.24 7.93
C ARG A 60 -15.18 -2.83 6.55
N SER A 61 -14.17 -2.88 5.68
CA SER A 61 -14.18 -3.52 4.37
C SER A 61 -13.10 -4.60 4.26
N GLN A 62 -13.27 -5.54 3.33
CA GLN A 62 -12.41 -6.71 3.19
C GLN A 62 -11.90 -6.86 1.75
N ILE A 63 -10.62 -7.21 1.61
CA ILE A 63 -10.02 -7.53 0.31
C ILE A 63 -10.12 -9.06 0.11
N PRO A 64 -10.74 -9.54 -0.98
CA PRO A 64 -11.10 -10.96 -1.14
C PRO A 64 -9.91 -11.88 -1.46
N LEU A 65 -8.73 -11.33 -1.76
CA LEU A 65 -7.50 -12.06 -2.03
C LEU A 65 -6.31 -11.33 -1.38
N PRO A 66 -5.25 -12.05 -0.98
CA PRO A 66 -3.98 -11.43 -0.59
C PRO A 66 -3.53 -10.43 -1.65
N THR A 67 -3.47 -9.16 -1.28
CA THR A 67 -3.13 -8.06 -2.19
C THR A 67 -1.88 -7.39 -1.68
N TYR A 68 -0.81 -7.51 -2.45
CA TYR A 68 0.47 -6.88 -2.20
C TYR A 68 0.61 -5.68 -3.13
N PHE A 69 1.33 -4.67 -2.70
CA PHE A 69 1.68 -3.51 -3.52
C PHE A 69 3.19 -3.32 -3.50
N ILE A 70 3.75 -2.97 -4.65
CA ILE A 70 5.18 -2.81 -4.87
C ILE A 70 5.37 -1.45 -5.53
N GLY A 71 6.01 -0.54 -4.80
CA GLY A 71 6.18 0.84 -5.23
C GLY A 71 5.06 1.72 -4.68
N ASP A 72 5.41 2.56 -3.70
CA ASP A 72 4.52 3.61 -3.24
C ASP A 72 5.05 5.00 -3.63
N TYR A 73 4.13 5.80 -4.17
CA TYR A 73 4.25 7.24 -4.35
C TYR A 73 3.16 7.94 -3.52
N GLY A 74 2.93 7.44 -2.31
CA GLY A 74 2.08 8.07 -1.33
C GLY A 74 2.63 9.43 -0.90
N ILE A 75 1.85 10.13 -0.09
CA ILE A 75 2.27 11.40 0.53
C ILE A 75 3.25 11.04 1.66
N GLY A 76 4.51 11.48 1.54
CA GLY A 76 5.49 11.38 2.62
C GLY A 76 5.78 9.95 3.10
N SER A 77 5.54 9.73 4.39
CA SER A 77 5.68 8.44 5.09
C SER A 77 4.47 8.18 6.00
N GLY A 78 4.27 6.92 6.40
CA GLY A 78 3.18 6.57 7.30
C GLY A 78 3.29 5.19 7.92
N LYS A 79 2.54 4.99 9.02
CA LYS A 79 2.37 3.71 9.73
C LYS A 79 0.89 3.44 9.96
N PHE A 80 0.44 2.25 9.62
CA PHE A 80 -0.91 1.77 9.94
C PHE A 80 -0.89 0.27 10.21
N THR A 81 -1.95 -0.23 10.83
CA THR A 81 -2.13 -1.67 11.07
C THR A 81 -3.19 -2.20 10.12
N LEU A 82 -2.86 -3.22 9.34
CA LEU A 82 -3.79 -3.92 8.46
C LEU A 82 -3.92 -5.37 8.90
N HIS A 83 -5.07 -5.73 9.50
CA HIS A 83 -5.34 -7.09 9.99
C HIS A 83 -4.22 -7.69 10.88
N GLY A 84 -3.64 -6.88 11.77
CA GLY A 84 -2.57 -7.30 12.67
C GLY A 84 -1.16 -7.21 12.08
N LEU A 85 -1.01 -6.90 10.79
CA LEU A 85 0.27 -6.54 10.19
C LEU A 85 0.54 -5.05 10.39
N SER A 86 1.65 -4.68 11.02
CA SER A 86 2.12 -3.29 11.02
C SER A 86 2.77 -2.99 9.67
N VAL A 87 2.20 -2.04 8.95
CA VAL A 87 2.72 -1.56 7.66
C VAL A 87 3.33 -0.19 7.89
N VAL A 88 4.60 -0.07 7.53
CA VAL A 88 5.34 1.19 7.55
C VAL A 88 5.88 1.45 6.15
N TYR A 89 5.67 2.64 5.63
CA TYR A 89 6.05 2.99 4.26
C TYR A 89 6.68 4.38 4.16
N ILE A 90 7.49 4.55 3.12
CA ILE A 90 8.03 5.83 2.66
C ILE A 90 7.80 5.93 1.15
N SER A 91 7.45 7.12 0.68
CA SER A 91 7.34 7.40 -0.74
C SER A 91 8.68 7.19 -1.46
N GLY A 92 8.65 6.78 -2.73
CA GLY A 92 9.87 6.41 -3.48
C GLY A 92 10.74 7.58 -3.97
N ARG A 93 10.29 8.85 -3.88
CA ARG A 93 11.03 10.01 -4.40
C ARG A 93 11.31 11.02 -3.30
N ARG A 94 12.53 11.55 -3.18
CA ARG A 94 12.81 12.63 -2.23
C ARG A 94 12.27 13.97 -2.75
N SER A 95 11.65 14.77 -1.89
CA SER A 95 11.27 16.15 -2.20
C SER A 95 12.50 17.04 -2.18
N LEU A 96 12.72 17.80 -3.26
CA LEU A 96 13.81 18.77 -3.40
C LEU A 96 13.30 20.22 -3.44
N ASP A 97 11.99 20.39 -3.61
CA ASP A 97 11.33 21.64 -4.01
C ASP A 97 10.08 21.94 -3.18
N GLY A 98 9.80 21.16 -2.14
CA GLY A 98 8.60 21.33 -1.30
C GLY A 98 7.31 20.79 -1.92
N GLN A 99 7.34 20.17 -3.12
CA GLN A 99 6.21 19.35 -3.57
C GLN A 99 6.05 18.13 -2.66
N GLN A 100 4.86 17.94 -2.12
CA GLN A 100 4.60 16.88 -1.13
C GLN A 100 3.95 15.62 -1.71
N PHE A 101 3.34 15.70 -2.90
CA PHE A 101 2.68 14.54 -3.50
C PHE A 101 3.67 13.57 -4.13
N GLY A 102 3.64 12.31 -3.70
CA GLY A 102 4.52 11.27 -4.21
C GLY A 102 6.00 11.50 -3.92
N LYS A 103 6.31 12.31 -2.90
CA LYS A 103 7.66 12.54 -2.42
C LYS A 103 7.75 12.46 -0.89
N TYR A 104 8.93 12.14 -0.37
CA TYR A 104 9.26 12.16 1.06
C TYR A 104 10.24 13.29 1.41
N SER A 105 10.17 13.78 2.64
CA SER A 105 11.03 14.82 3.23
C SER A 105 12.05 14.24 4.21
N GLN A 106 12.94 15.07 4.77
CA GLN A 106 13.83 14.61 5.84
C GLN A 106 13.03 14.27 7.11
N ASP A 107 11.98 15.04 7.40
CA ASP A 107 11.10 14.81 8.56
C ASP A 107 10.40 13.45 8.47
N ASP A 108 10.01 13.02 7.28
CA ASP A 108 9.47 11.67 7.03
C ASP A 108 10.47 10.58 7.41
N VAL A 109 11.74 10.74 7.02
CA VAL A 109 12.80 9.78 7.36
C VAL A 109 13.02 9.72 8.86
N ASP A 110 13.01 10.87 9.54
CA ASP A 110 13.25 10.94 10.98
C ASP A 110 12.07 10.36 11.78
N ALA A 111 10.83 10.56 11.31
CA ALA A 111 9.65 9.90 11.86
C ALA A 111 9.74 8.37 11.73
N LEU A 112 10.19 7.86 10.58
CA LEU A 112 10.37 6.42 10.39
C LEU A 112 11.49 5.82 11.25
N ARG A 113 12.58 6.56 11.47
CA ARG A 113 13.64 6.14 12.41
C ARG A 113 13.10 6.02 13.83
N ALA A 114 12.36 7.02 14.29
CA ALA A 114 11.72 6.97 15.60
C ALA A 114 10.77 5.75 15.73
N LEU A 115 10.03 5.42 14.67
CA LEU A 115 9.17 4.23 14.63
C LEU A 115 9.94 2.91 14.59
N ALA A 116 11.14 2.88 14.01
CA ALA A 116 12.01 1.70 13.97
C ALA A 116 12.68 1.43 15.33
N ASP A 117 12.95 2.49 16.11
CA ASP A 117 13.49 2.38 17.46
C ASP A 117 12.44 1.88 18.48
N GLU A 118 11.15 1.88 18.12
CA GLU A 118 10.08 1.25 18.93
C GLU A 118 10.24 -0.29 18.90
N SER A 119 10.74 -0.86 20.01
CA SER A 119 10.96 -2.29 20.15
C SER A 119 9.66 -3.11 19.92
N GLY A 120 9.66 -3.97 18.91
CA GLY A 120 8.65 -5.01 18.70
C GLY A 120 7.58 -4.74 17.64
N ILE A 121 7.71 -3.70 16.81
CA ILE A 121 6.63 -3.31 15.88
C ILE A 121 7.01 -3.41 14.38
N VAL A 122 8.29 -3.24 13.98
CA VAL A 122 8.62 -3.08 12.55
C VAL A 122 9.97 -3.73 12.18
N ASP A 123 9.94 -4.84 11.43
CA ASP A 123 11.10 -5.33 10.67
C ASP A 123 11.21 -4.51 9.37
N LEU A 124 11.90 -3.37 9.44
CA LEU A 124 12.11 -2.49 8.29
C LEU A 124 13.24 -3.05 7.40
N PHE A 125 12.88 -3.74 6.32
CA PHE A 125 13.83 -4.15 5.29
C PHE A 125 14.22 -2.92 4.44
N LEU A 126 15.22 -2.17 4.90
CA LEU A 126 15.79 -1.06 4.16
C LEU A 126 16.68 -1.58 3.03
N THR A 127 16.25 -1.43 1.78
CA THR A 127 17.18 -1.49 0.65
C THR A 127 17.97 -0.18 0.62
N TYR A 128 19.20 -0.22 1.12
CA TYR A 128 20.21 0.82 0.92
C TYR A 128 20.61 0.89 -0.58
N PRO A 129 21.10 2.05 -1.07
CA PRO A 129 21.11 2.40 -2.50
C PRO A 129 21.86 1.42 -3.42
#